data_AF-U4UKY6-F1
#
_entry.id   AF-U4UKY6-F1
#
_cell.length_a   1.000
_cell.length_b   1.000
_cell.length_c   1.000
_cell.angle_alpha   90.00
_cell.angle_beta   90.00
_cell.angle_gamma   90.00
#
_symmetry.space_group_name_H-M   'P 1'
#
loop_
_entity.id
_entity.type
_entity.pdbx_description
1 polymer ?
#
loop_
_entity_poly.entity_id
_entity_poly.type
_entity_poly.pdbx_seq_one_letter_code
_entity_poly.pdbx_strand_id
1 'polypeptide(L)' 'MAQDYEDRNTKKGGDIVQETIYANATDDTITLEFQRSDGTLVTQLIDFRN' A
#
# COMPACT_ATOMS: atom_id res chain seq x y z
N MET A 1 -12.60 9.26 -31.00
CA MET A 1 -12.04 7.98 -30.50
C MET A 1 -10.53 8.09 -30.67
N ALA A 2 -9.69 8.23 -29.65
CA ALA A 2 -9.86 8.10 -28.21
C ALA A 2 -9.00 9.17 -27.54
N GLN A 3 -9.63 10.02 -26.73
CA GLN A 3 -8.99 10.53 -25.51
C GLN A 3 -8.90 9.33 -24.55
N ASP A 4 -7.99 9.39 -23.58
CA ASP A 4 -7.87 8.43 -22.46
C ASP A 4 -6.84 7.31 -22.68
N TYR A 5 -5.57 7.70 -22.86
CA TYR A 5 -4.46 6.93 -22.26
C TYR A 5 -4.17 7.53 -20.88
N GLU A 6 -5.16 7.46 -19.99
CA GLU A 6 -4.93 7.69 -18.58
C GLU A 6 -3.97 6.61 -18.07
N ASP A 7 -2.85 7.06 -17.50
CA ASP A 7 -1.88 6.22 -16.82
C ASP A 7 -2.61 5.35 -15.79
N ARG A 8 -2.76 4.05 -16.08
CA ARG A 8 -3.36 3.08 -15.16
C ARG A 8 -2.46 2.75 -13.98
N ASN A 9 -1.46 3.57 -13.68
CA ASN A 9 -0.80 3.55 -12.39
C ASN A 9 -1.63 4.30 -11.34
N THR A 10 -2.88 3.89 -11.13
CA THR A 10 -3.58 4.22 -9.89
C THR A 10 -2.93 3.41 -8.77
N LYS A 11 -1.79 3.86 -8.25
CA LYS A 11 -1.57 3.66 -6.81
C LYS A 11 -2.81 4.28 -6.17
N LYS A 12 -3.72 3.46 -5.63
CA LYS A 12 -4.97 3.90 -4.99
C LYS A 12 -4.69 4.63 -3.66
N GLY A 13 -3.67 5.48 -3.63
CA GLY A 13 -3.28 6.31 -2.51
C GLY A 13 -4.11 7.58 -2.37
N GLY A 14 -5.18 7.75 -3.14
CA GLY A 14 -6.05 8.94 -3.04
C GLY A 14 -6.69 9.13 -1.66
N ASP A 15 -6.73 8.07 -0.83
CA ASP A 15 -7.21 8.08 0.56
C ASP A 15 -6.07 7.90 1.58
N ILE A 16 -4.82 7.73 1.14
CA ILE A 16 -3.69 7.47 2.02
C ILE A 16 -2.92 8.76 2.26
N VAL A 17 -2.81 9.17 3.52
CA VAL A 17 -2.08 10.37 3.93
C VAL A 17 -0.60 10.08 4.11
N GLN A 18 -0.27 8.91 4.66
CA GLN A 18 1.09 8.45 4.89
C GLN A 18 1.13 6.92 4.78
N GLU A 19 2.19 6.38 4.17
CA GLU A 19 2.50 4.95 4.15
C GLU A 19 3.93 4.69 4.59
N THR A 20 4.16 3.58 5.28
CA THR A 20 5.48 3.05 5.62
C THR A 20 5.48 1.54 5.40
N ILE A 21 6.47 1.07 4.64
CA ILE A 21 6.61 -0.33 4.27
C ILE A 21 7.92 -0.84 4.87
N TYR A 22 7.83 -1.86 5.72
CA TYR A 22 8.98 -2.55 6.28
C TYR A 22 9.06 -3.95 5.70
N ALA A 23 10.22 -4.32 5.17
CA ALA A 23 10.47 -5.66 4.66
C ALA A 23 11.53 -6.35 5.52
N ASN A 24 11.30 -7.62 5.83
CA ASN A 24 12.27 -8.50 6.48
C ASN A 24 12.47 -9.75 5.61
N ALA A 25 13.59 -9.78 4.90
CA ALA A 25 13.93 -10.88 3.99
C ALA A 25 14.35 -12.17 4.72
N THR A 26 14.79 -12.08 5.98
CA THR A 26 15.14 -13.26 6.77
C THR A 26 13.89 -14.03 7.17
N ASP A 27 12.86 -13.29 7.58
CA ASP A 27 11.59 -13.86 8.03
C ASP A 27 10.56 -14.00 6.90
N ASP A 28 10.91 -13.56 5.68
CA ASP A 28 10.05 -13.52 4.50
C ASP A 28 8.70 -12.83 4.76
N THR A 29 8.77 -11.63 5.35
CA THR A 29 7.59 -10.85 5.74
C THR A 29 7.66 -9.40 5.27
N ILE A 30 6.49 -8.81 5.06
CA ILE A 30 6.28 -7.37 4.84
C ILE A 30 5.27 -6.85 5.85
N THR A 31 5.58 -5.73 6.51
CA THR A 31 4.63 -4.95 7.30
C THR A 31 4.27 -3.68 6.55
N LEU A 32 2.98 -3.46 6.33
CA LEU A 32 2.41 -2.24 5.76
C LEU A 32 1.73 -1.45 6.87
N GLU A 33 2.17 -0.21 7.08
CA GLU A 33 1.50 0.75 7.96
C GLU A 33 1.05 1.95 7.13
N PHE A 34 -0.24 2.26 7.15
CA PHE A 34 -0.75 3.43 6.45
C PHE A 34 -1.90 4.10 7.20
N GLN A 35 -1.97 5.43 7.09
CA GLN A 35 -3.04 6.24 7.65
C GLN A 35 -3.99 6.68 6.54
N ARG A 36 -5.28 6.44 6.72
CA ARG A 36 -6.34 6.96 5.85
C ARG A 36 -6.68 8.41 6.18
N SER A 37 -7.31 9.10 5.23
CA SER A 37 -7.72 10.50 5.41
C SER A 37 -8.73 10.71 6.54
N ASP A 38 -9.50 9.67 6.89
CA ASP A 38 -10.43 9.65 8.03
C ASP A 38 -9.74 9.46 9.40
N GLY A 39 -8.42 9.33 9.42
CA GLY A 39 -7.60 9.12 10.61
C GLY A 39 -7.42 7.65 10.99
N THR A 40 -8.04 6.70 10.28
CA THR A 40 -7.86 5.26 10.52
C THR A 40 -6.41 4.85 10.25
N LEU A 41 -5.79 4.22 11.25
CA LEU A 41 -4.49 3.56 11.09
C LEU A 41 -4.71 2.08 10.73
N VAL A 42 -4.06 1.63 9.66
CA VAL A 42 -4.06 0.24 9.23
C VAL A 42 -2.66 -0.32 9.35
N THR A 43 -2.53 -1.44 10.05
CA THR A 43 -1.30 -2.24 10.10
C THR A 43 -1.61 -3.63 9.54
N GLN A 44 -0.86 -4.05 8.52
CA GLN A 44 -0.99 -5.37 7.91
C GLN A 44 0.36 -6.07 7.92
N LEU A 45 0.36 -7.34 8.33
CA LEU A 45 1.48 -8.25 8.17
C LEU A 45 1.16 -9.20 7.01
N ILE A 46 2.06 -9.23 6.03
CA ILE A 46 2.06 -10.21 4.95
C ILE A 46 3.20 -11.17 5.24
N ASP A 47 2.86 -12.43 5.44
CA ASP A 47 3.81 -13.53 5.67
C ASP A 47 3.80 -14.44 4.45
N PHE A 48 4.93 -14.53 3.75
CA PHE A 48 5.03 -15.26 2.49
C PHE A 48 5.34 -16.75 2.66
N ARG A 49 5.44 -17.23 3.90
CA ARG A 49 5.85 -18.62 4.19
C ARG A 49 4.77 -19.66 3.90
N ASN A 50 3.53 -19.28 3.52
CA ASN A 50 2.45 -20.19 3.09
C ASN A 50 1.51 -19.57 2.04
#